data_AF-A0A124E8N3-F1
#
_entry.id   AF-A0A124E8N3-F1
#
_cell.length_a   1.000
_cell.length_b   1.000
_cell.length_c   1.000
_cell.angle_alpha   90.00
_cell.angle_beta   90.00
_cell.angle_gamma   90.00
#
_symmetry.space_group_name_H-M   'P 1'
#
loop_
_entity.id
_entity.type
_entity.pdbx_description
1 polymer ?
#
loop_
_entity_poly.entity_id
_entity_poly.type
_entity_poly.pdbx_seq_one_letter_code
_entity_poly.pdbx_strand_id
1 'polypeptide(L)'
;MSLGLTNTSTFDQVARAIVVETRRRGYGRDESIAVLSTAIQESGLRMVWHSNGRWHGYFQQDSSYPDRLDPNGNILEFLDRLDQKRSSAGASPDIWLNIFWLQQRPSDPSAQTAYDRGRKAYLDEIKRHVDQAARLYDHHTGDTMRPDFNEFPIWSKNFSSRSGKKPTMFLIHTQEGGGGDDAAENLAKWFQTANQVSYHYTISQASDGGVTVVDCVDTDFSSWSVGNANSISINLCFAGSRAAWTRDQWLKQRNAIDVAAYLAVQDAKKYGFSTLVVPPPYTNGTPGISDHRWVTDVFGWGTHTDVGPNFPWDVFTAAVTRYASGQPAPAPAKRFPQDWSDRELLEYIAAQLGPEHSAWPEKWADQSVDGKPLTLRDGMIRALKRIERLIEAR
;
A
#
# COMPACT_ATOMS: atom_id res chain seq x y z
N MET A 1 30.50 -1.37 0.64
CA MET A 1 29.65 -1.75 -0.51
C MET A 1 29.15 -0.46 -1.13
N SER A 2 29.14 -0.28 -2.45
CA SER A 2 28.63 0.99 -3.02
C SER A 2 27.12 0.94 -3.19
N LEU A 3 26.42 2.02 -2.84
CA LEU A 3 24.97 2.19 -3.02
C LEU A 3 24.64 2.79 -4.40
N GLY A 4 25.64 3.13 -5.22
CA GLY A 4 25.48 3.71 -6.55
C GLY A 4 25.11 5.20 -6.55
N LEU A 5 25.28 5.90 -5.42
CA LEU A 5 24.93 7.30 -5.27
C LEU A 5 26.06 8.25 -5.69
N THR A 6 25.66 9.44 -6.15
CA THR A 6 26.53 10.59 -6.44
C THR A 6 25.98 11.86 -5.77
N ASN A 7 26.77 12.94 -5.73
CA ASN A 7 26.35 14.23 -5.17
C ASN A 7 25.13 14.85 -5.90
N THR A 8 24.77 14.32 -7.07
CA THR A 8 23.61 14.76 -7.88
C THR A 8 22.50 13.70 -7.94
N SER A 9 22.57 12.63 -7.13
CA SER A 9 21.50 11.64 -7.04
C SER A 9 20.16 12.27 -6.64
N THR A 10 19.09 11.78 -7.25
CA THR A 10 17.74 12.29 -7.01
C THR A 10 17.21 11.89 -5.63
N PHE A 11 16.21 12.63 -5.14
CA PHE A 11 15.45 12.31 -3.93
C PHE A 11 15.04 10.83 -3.87
N ASP A 12 14.53 10.31 -5.00
CA ASP A 12 14.10 8.92 -5.19
C ASP A 12 15.27 7.91 -5.11
N GLN A 13 16.40 8.19 -5.77
CA GLN A 13 17.58 7.33 -5.72
C GLN A 13 18.14 7.22 -4.29
N VAL A 14 18.15 8.33 -3.54
CA VAL A 14 18.61 8.37 -2.15
C VAL A 14 17.62 7.64 -1.23
N ALA A 15 16.31 7.84 -1.39
CA ALA A 15 15.29 7.10 -0.66
C ALA A 15 15.44 5.58 -0.88
N ARG A 16 15.55 5.15 -2.15
CA ARG A 16 15.79 3.75 -2.52
C ARG A 16 17.04 3.18 -1.86
N ALA A 17 18.16 3.92 -1.87
CA ALA A 17 19.42 3.46 -1.28
C ALA A 17 19.29 3.22 0.23
N ILE A 18 18.65 4.13 0.97
CA ILE A 18 18.35 3.96 2.40
C ILE A 18 17.47 2.73 2.63
N VAL A 19 16.37 2.59 1.88
CA VAL A 19 15.41 1.47 2.02
C VAL A 19 16.05 0.11 1.72
N VAL A 20 16.89 0.02 0.68
CA VAL A 20 17.60 -1.21 0.34
C VAL A 20 18.62 -1.58 1.42
N GLU A 21 19.38 -0.61 1.92
CA GLU A 21 20.45 -0.85 2.88
C GLU A 21 19.91 -1.19 4.29
N THR A 22 18.86 -0.50 4.77
CA THR A 22 18.22 -0.86 6.05
C THR A 22 17.62 -2.26 6.01
N ARG A 23 16.95 -2.65 4.91
CA ARG A 23 16.47 -4.02 4.72
C ARG A 23 17.61 -5.04 4.65
N ARG A 24 18.71 -4.74 3.97
CA ARG A 24 19.90 -5.60 3.92
C ARG A 24 20.51 -5.84 5.31
N ARG A 25 20.36 -4.87 6.22
CA ARG A 25 20.77 -4.94 7.64
C ARG A 25 19.71 -5.56 8.57
N GLY A 26 18.54 -5.96 8.06
CA GLY A 26 17.48 -6.59 8.86
C GLY A 26 16.65 -5.62 9.71
N TYR A 27 16.58 -4.34 9.35
CA TYR A 27 15.68 -3.38 9.99
C TYR A 27 14.22 -3.72 9.71
N GLY A 28 13.34 -3.52 10.69
CA GLY A 28 11.90 -3.55 10.50
C GLY A 28 11.40 -2.41 9.61
N ARG A 29 10.14 -2.50 9.15
CA ARG A 29 9.49 -1.45 8.34
C ARG A 29 9.54 -0.10 9.03
N ASP A 30 9.06 -0.03 10.27
CA ASP A 30 8.98 1.22 11.02
C ASP A 30 10.35 1.80 11.38
N GLU A 31 11.37 0.94 11.55
CA GLU A 31 12.75 1.37 11.75
C GLU A 31 13.34 1.99 10.47
N SER A 32 13.08 1.37 9.31
CA SER A 32 13.49 1.91 8.01
C SER A 32 12.78 3.23 7.69
N ILE A 33 11.49 3.33 8.02
CA ILE A 33 10.71 4.58 7.92
C ILE A 33 11.30 5.65 8.85
N ALA A 34 11.70 5.31 10.08
CA ALA A 34 12.30 6.26 11.00
C ALA A 34 13.64 6.82 10.49
N VAL A 35 14.51 5.97 9.92
CA VAL A 35 15.76 6.39 9.26
C VAL A 35 15.46 7.32 8.09
N LEU A 36 14.53 6.95 7.21
CA LEU A 36 14.21 7.72 6.01
C LEU A 36 13.55 9.07 6.36
N SER A 37 12.65 9.09 7.34
CA SER A 37 12.00 10.30 7.87
C SER A 37 13.02 11.27 8.46
N THR A 38 14.04 10.75 9.15
CA THR A 38 15.17 11.54 9.64
C THR A 38 15.97 12.15 8.49
N ALA A 39 16.34 11.37 7.47
CA ALA A 39 17.07 11.87 6.31
C ALA A 39 16.29 12.95 5.52
N ILE A 40 14.95 12.84 5.47
CA ILE A 40 14.08 13.88 4.91
C ILE A 40 14.15 15.16 5.75
N GLN A 41 14.02 15.07 7.08
CA GLN A 41 14.09 16.23 7.98
C GLN A 41 15.47 16.93 7.96
N GLU A 42 16.56 16.16 7.89
CA GLU A 42 17.93 16.69 7.94
C GLU A 42 18.39 17.39 6.65
N SER A 43 17.91 16.95 5.48
CA SER A 43 18.44 17.42 4.18
C SER A 43 17.40 17.55 3.05
N GLY A 44 16.23 16.94 3.22
CA GLY A 44 15.31 16.64 2.13
C GLY A 44 15.87 15.61 1.15
N LEU A 45 16.60 14.59 1.64
CA LEU A 45 17.29 13.56 0.86
C LEU A 45 18.26 14.12 -0.20
N ARG A 46 19.03 15.16 0.17
CA ARG A 46 20.02 15.78 -0.71
C ARG A 46 21.38 15.82 -0.03
N MET A 47 22.45 15.72 -0.81
CA MET A 47 23.80 15.90 -0.29
C MET A 47 24.05 17.40 -0.07
N VAL A 48 23.82 17.87 1.16
CA VAL A 48 23.85 19.30 1.53
C VAL A 48 25.03 19.62 2.44
N TRP A 49 25.57 20.82 2.29
CA TRP A 49 26.67 21.31 3.12
C TRP A 49 26.18 22.52 3.91
N HIS A 50 26.19 22.43 5.24
CA HIS A 50 25.77 23.55 6.08
C HIS A 50 26.78 24.70 5.96
N SER A 51 26.31 25.95 5.86
CA SER A 51 27.13 27.13 5.51
C SER A 51 28.28 27.45 6.48
N ASN A 52 28.22 26.91 7.70
CA ASN A 52 29.29 26.99 8.71
C ASN A 52 30.37 25.89 8.58
N GLY A 53 30.27 25.01 7.58
CA GLY A 53 31.20 23.91 7.33
C GLY A 53 31.17 22.77 8.36
N ARG A 54 30.27 22.81 9.34
CA ARG A 54 30.25 21.83 10.45
C ARG A 54 29.50 20.55 10.12
N TRP A 55 28.36 20.65 9.44
CA TRP A 55 27.40 19.55 9.21
C TRP A 55 27.21 19.25 7.72
N HIS A 56 27.20 17.97 7.35
CA HIS A 56 27.36 17.52 5.96
C HIS A 56 26.51 16.31 5.58
N GLY A 57 25.98 16.32 4.36
CA GLY A 57 25.26 15.24 3.70
C GLY A 57 23.85 14.98 4.23
N TYR A 58 23.34 13.78 3.94
CA TYR A 58 21.92 13.43 4.12
C TYR A 58 21.43 13.49 5.57
N PHE A 59 22.34 13.22 6.51
CA PHE A 59 22.07 13.15 7.95
C PHE A 59 22.77 14.25 8.76
N GLN A 60 23.23 15.34 8.12
CA GLN A 60 23.93 16.47 8.77
C GLN A 60 25.11 16.03 9.67
N GLN A 61 26.02 15.21 9.15
CA GLN A 61 27.11 14.60 9.92
C GLN A 61 28.24 15.57 10.29
N ASP A 62 28.72 15.48 11.54
CA ASP A 62 29.93 16.20 11.99
C ASP A 62 31.23 15.58 11.46
N SER A 63 32.37 16.18 11.80
CA SER A 63 33.70 15.78 11.31
C SER A 63 34.25 14.49 11.92
N SER A 64 33.52 13.83 12.84
CA SER A 64 33.88 12.50 13.33
C SER A 64 33.49 11.38 12.36
N TYR A 65 32.63 11.67 11.38
CA TYR A 65 32.22 10.75 10.33
C TYR A 65 33.25 10.78 9.18
N PRO A 66 34.04 9.70 8.94
CA PRO A 66 35.15 9.72 7.99
C PRO A 66 34.68 9.97 6.56
N ASP A 67 33.67 9.24 6.10
CA ASP A 67 33.17 9.30 4.72
C ASP A 67 31.96 10.24 4.55
N ARG A 68 31.80 11.23 5.45
CA ARG A 68 30.63 12.15 5.45
C ARG A 68 30.43 12.96 4.17
N LEU A 69 31.48 13.06 3.35
CA LEU A 69 31.47 13.78 2.07
C LEU A 69 31.20 12.85 0.87
N ASP A 70 31.26 11.53 1.04
CA ASP A 70 30.83 10.57 0.03
C ASP A 70 29.32 10.26 0.21
N PRO A 71 28.49 10.32 -0.84
CA PRO A 71 27.07 9.98 -0.76
C PRO A 71 26.76 8.59 -0.22
N ASN A 72 27.57 7.58 -0.55
CA ASN A 72 27.37 6.21 -0.12
C ASN A 72 27.85 6.07 1.33
N GLY A 73 29.05 6.57 1.62
CA GLY A 73 29.64 6.60 2.96
C GLY A 73 28.79 7.33 4.00
N ASN A 74 28.17 8.45 3.65
CA ASN A 74 27.30 9.21 4.55
C ASN A 74 26.10 8.38 5.03
N ILE A 75 25.44 7.61 4.16
CA ILE A 75 24.36 6.69 4.57
C ILE A 75 24.92 5.52 5.38
N LEU A 76 26.01 4.90 4.92
CA LEU A 76 26.57 3.71 5.55
C LEU A 76 27.07 3.99 6.98
N GLU A 77 27.85 5.07 7.18
CA GLU A 77 28.34 5.47 8.51
C GLU A 77 27.23 5.87 9.48
N PHE A 78 26.13 6.47 8.99
CA PHE A 78 24.96 6.74 9.84
C PHE A 78 24.36 5.42 10.35
N LEU A 79 24.16 4.45 9.45
CA LEU A 79 23.59 3.15 9.78
C LEU A 79 24.54 2.30 10.65
N ASP A 80 25.85 2.33 10.39
CA ASP A 80 26.85 1.64 11.22
C ASP A 80 26.84 2.14 12.66
N ARG A 81 26.71 3.46 12.88
CA ARG A 81 26.59 4.03 14.23
C ARG A 81 25.21 3.81 14.85
N LEU A 82 24.15 3.79 14.06
CA LEU A 82 22.81 3.47 14.54
C LEU A 82 22.73 2.00 14.98
N ASP A 83 23.36 1.08 14.26
CA ASP A 83 23.50 -0.32 14.64
C ASP A 83 24.31 -0.48 15.93
N GLN A 84 25.39 0.28 16.11
CA GLN A 84 26.13 0.35 17.38
C GLN A 84 25.27 0.88 18.53
N LYS A 85 24.43 1.90 18.30
CA LYS A 85 23.48 2.40 19.32
C LYS A 85 22.44 1.35 19.68
N ARG A 86 21.77 0.74 18.68
CA ARG A 86 20.71 -0.29 18.84
C ARG A 86 21.20 -1.56 19.54
N SER A 87 22.49 -1.90 19.42
CA SER A 87 23.10 -3.08 20.06
C SER A 87 23.77 -2.78 21.41
N SER A 88 23.87 -1.51 21.83
CA SER A 88 24.50 -1.12 23.09
C SER A 88 23.56 -1.30 24.30
N ALA A 89 24.14 -1.43 25.50
CA ALA A 89 23.37 -1.58 26.75
C ALA A 89 22.45 -0.39 27.08
N GLY A 90 22.65 0.77 26.43
CA GLY A 90 21.82 1.96 26.58
C GLY A 90 20.72 2.11 25.52
N ALA A 91 20.51 1.09 24.67
CA ALA A 91 19.50 1.11 23.61
C ALA A 91 18.07 1.17 24.13
N SER A 92 17.19 1.80 23.35
CA SER A 92 15.73 1.76 23.52
C SER A 92 15.09 0.76 22.56
N PRO A 93 13.96 0.11 22.92
CA PRO A 93 13.11 -0.57 21.93
C PRO A 93 12.42 0.42 20.97
N ASP A 94 12.29 1.69 21.34
CA ASP A 94 11.88 2.76 20.41
C ASP A 94 13.09 3.23 19.58
N ILE A 95 13.07 2.89 18.29
CA ILE A 95 14.07 3.31 17.29
C ILE A 95 14.25 4.83 17.24
N TRP A 96 13.18 5.60 17.48
CA TRP A 96 13.25 7.07 17.43
C TRP A 96 14.12 7.64 18.56
N LEU A 97 14.15 6.99 19.73
CA LEU A 97 15.04 7.38 20.83
C LEU A 97 16.51 7.01 20.52
N ASN A 98 16.76 5.91 19.79
CA ASN A 98 18.12 5.57 19.34
C ASN A 98 18.64 6.54 18.28
N ILE A 99 17.79 6.96 17.33
CA ILE A 99 18.12 7.99 16.34
C ILE A 99 18.34 9.34 17.02
N PHE A 100 17.45 9.74 17.94
CA PHE A 100 17.61 10.96 18.74
C PHE A 100 18.94 10.96 19.51
N TRP A 101 19.30 9.82 20.12
CA TRP A 101 20.56 9.65 20.83
C TRP A 101 21.77 9.85 19.91
N LEU A 102 21.77 9.20 18.74
CA LEU A 102 22.84 9.33 17.75
C LEU A 102 23.02 10.77 17.26
N GLN A 103 21.92 11.47 16.96
CA GLN A 103 21.94 12.80 16.36
C GLN A 103 22.17 13.94 17.36
N GLN A 104 21.49 13.93 18.50
CA GLN A 104 21.56 15.04 19.46
C GLN A 104 22.71 14.89 20.46
N ARG A 105 22.92 13.68 20.99
CA ARG A 105 23.76 13.46 22.19
C ARG A 105 24.55 12.14 22.13
N PRO A 106 25.33 11.85 21.06
CA PRO A 106 25.95 10.54 20.87
C PRO A 106 26.89 10.10 21.99
N SER A 107 27.43 11.03 22.78
CA SER A 107 28.31 10.76 23.92
C SER A 107 27.59 10.46 25.25
N ASP A 108 26.26 10.63 25.34
CA ASP A 108 25.50 10.25 26.54
C ASP A 108 25.40 8.70 26.65
N PRO A 109 25.22 8.13 27.86
CA PRO A 109 25.33 6.68 28.09
C PRO A 109 24.12 5.84 27.65
N SER A 110 22.96 6.46 27.40
CA SER A 110 21.74 5.76 26.95
C SER A 110 20.82 6.65 26.13
N ALA A 111 19.92 6.02 25.38
CA ALA A 111 18.89 6.70 24.61
C ALA A 111 17.93 7.53 25.51
N GLN A 112 17.59 7.01 26.69
CA GLN A 112 16.76 7.74 27.66
C GLN A 112 17.49 8.98 28.19
N THR A 113 18.76 8.83 28.62
CA THR A 113 19.57 9.97 29.10
C THR A 113 19.74 11.04 28.02
N ALA A 114 19.90 10.62 26.77
CA ALA A 114 19.96 11.54 25.64
C ALA A 114 18.63 12.30 25.45
N TYR A 115 17.49 11.63 25.49
CA TYR A 115 16.18 12.26 25.39
C TYR A 115 15.89 13.25 26.54
N ASP A 116 16.23 12.87 27.78
CA ASP A 116 16.01 13.71 28.96
C ASP A 116 16.81 15.02 28.93
N ARG A 117 18.01 15.00 28.31
CA ARG A 117 18.96 16.11 28.25
C ARG A 117 19.01 16.82 26.88
N GLY A 118 18.24 16.34 25.90
CA GLY A 118 18.25 16.83 24.52
C GLY A 118 17.10 17.78 24.20
N ARG A 119 17.13 18.35 22.98
CA ARG A 119 16.05 19.23 22.50
C ARG A 119 14.87 18.39 22.04
N LYS A 120 13.93 18.09 22.94
CA LYS A 120 12.77 17.19 22.71
C LYS A 120 12.00 17.46 21.41
N ALA A 121 11.82 18.74 21.03
CA ALA A 121 11.17 19.15 19.77
C ALA A 121 11.81 18.56 18.49
N TYR A 122 13.09 18.14 18.55
CA TYR A 122 13.75 17.41 17.46
C TYR A 122 13.09 16.06 17.15
N LEU A 123 12.55 15.39 18.17
CA LEU A 123 11.81 14.13 17.99
C LEU A 123 10.52 14.37 17.18
N ASP A 124 9.86 15.50 17.42
CA ASP A 124 8.65 15.89 16.68
C ASP A 124 9.00 16.29 15.24
N GLU A 125 10.11 17.01 15.05
CA GLU A 125 10.64 17.37 13.72
C GLU A 125 10.90 16.13 12.85
N ILE A 126 11.71 15.17 13.32
CA ILE A 126 12.00 13.96 12.53
C ILE A 126 10.76 13.06 12.34
N LYS A 127 9.75 13.15 13.22
CA LYS A 127 8.49 12.39 13.09
C LYS A 127 7.47 13.03 12.13
N ARG A 128 7.57 14.33 11.79
CA ARG A 128 6.66 14.99 10.84
C ARG A 128 6.72 14.42 9.42
N HIS A 129 7.77 13.70 9.06
CA HIS A 129 7.96 13.12 7.73
C HIS A 129 7.59 11.63 7.64
N VAL A 130 7.00 11.04 8.70
CA VAL A 130 6.67 9.60 8.75
C VAL A 130 5.81 9.15 7.57
N ASP A 131 4.74 9.87 7.24
CA ASP A 131 3.84 9.46 6.15
C ASP A 131 4.53 9.54 4.78
N GLN A 132 5.42 10.52 4.61
CA GLN A 132 6.23 10.67 3.39
C GLN A 132 7.27 9.55 3.28
N ALA A 133 7.93 9.21 4.40
CA ALA A 133 8.88 8.12 4.49
C ALA A 133 8.19 6.74 4.31
N ALA A 134 6.98 6.56 4.83
CA ALA A 134 6.18 5.36 4.62
C ALA A 134 5.87 5.14 3.14
N ARG A 135 5.34 6.16 2.45
CA ARG A 135 5.06 6.08 1.00
C ARG A 135 6.31 5.73 0.17
N LEU A 136 7.47 6.28 0.51
CA LEU A 136 8.74 5.98 -0.17
C LEU A 136 9.26 4.58 0.15
N TYR A 137 9.15 4.14 1.41
CA TYR A 137 9.48 2.78 1.80
C TYR A 137 8.61 1.78 1.03
N ASP A 138 7.29 1.96 1.04
CA ASP A 138 6.34 1.07 0.37
C ASP A 138 6.61 1.04 -1.16
N HIS A 139 6.85 2.21 -1.77
CA HIS A 139 7.22 2.33 -3.19
C HIS A 139 8.52 1.56 -3.55
N HIS A 140 9.58 1.70 -2.77
CA HIS A 140 10.88 1.09 -3.08
C HIS A 140 11.03 -0.38 -2.64
N THR A 141 10.24 -0.83 -1.67
CA THR A 141 10.32 -2.20 -1.16
C THR A 141 9.61 -3.23 -2.02
N GLY A 142 8.72 -2.78 -2.91
CA GLY A 142 7.75 -3.67 -3.54
C GLY A 142 6.54 -3.94 -2.65
N ASP A 143 6.32 -3.18 -1.57
CA ASP A 143 5.02 -3.13 -0.86
C ASP A 143 4.02 -2.24 -1.64
N THR A 144 4.03 -2.42 -2.98
CA THR A 144 3.13 -1.84 -3.98
C THR A 144 1.69 -2.34 -3.87
N MET A 145 1.42 -3.00 -2.75
CA MET A 145 0.13 -3.52 -2.34
C MET A 145 -0.66 -2.50 -1.54
N ARG A 146 -0.05 -1.48 -0.90
CA ARG A 146 -0.86 -0.36 -0.40
C ARG A 146 -1.46 0.39 -1.60
N PRO A 147 -2.81 0.41 -1.78
CA PRO A 147 -3.43 1.23 -2.82
C PRO A 147 -3.15 2.71 -2.56
N ASP A 148 -3.34 3.56 -3.57
CA ASP A 148 -3.22 5.01 -3.38
C ASP A 148 -4.51 5.57 -2.78
N PHE A 149 -4.40 6.16 -1.60
CA PHE A 149 -5.49 6.81 -0.88
C PHE A 149 -4.97 7.80 0.16
N ASN A 150 -5.74 8.86 0.37
CA ASN A 150 -5.57 9.81 1.46
C ASN A 150 -6.14 9.21 2.75
N GLU A 151 -5.40 9.32 3.85
CA GLU A 151 -5.74 8.73 5.15
C GLU A 151 -5.40 9.76 6.22
N PHE A 152 -6.38 10.13 7.06
CA PHE A 152 -6.18 11.08 8.16
C PHE A 152 -7.21 10.90 9.28
N PRO A 153 -6.88 11.25 10.54
CA PRO A 153 -7.80 11.03 11.65
C PRO A 153 -8.79 12.19 11.88
N ILE A 154 -10.06 11.83 12.14
CA ILE A 154 -11.05 12.66 12.83
C ILE A 154 -11.64 11.84 13.97
N TRP A 155 -10.90 11.78 15.09
CA TRP A 155 -11.26 10.98 16.25
C TRP A 155 -12.63 11.36 16.82
N SER A 156 -13.52 10.38 16.90
CA SER A 156 -14.82 10.47 17.54
C SER A 156 -14.73 10.17 19.04
N LYS A 157 -15.62 10.79 19.82
CA LYS A 157 -15.82 10.48 21.25
C LYS A 157 -16.71 9.26 21.49
N ASN A 158 -17.34 8.74 20.44
CA ASN A 158 -18.31 7.65 20.50
C ASN A 158 -17.61 6.31 20.36
N PHE A 159 -16.95 5.88 21.43
CA PHE A 159 -16.30 4.57 21.48
C PHE A 159 -16.46 3.95 22.86
N SER A 160 -16.06 2.69 22.99
CA SER A 160 -16.00 2.00 24.28
C SER A 160 -14.81 1.05 24.35
N SER A 161 -14.39 0.70 25.57
CA SER A 161 -13.43 -0.38 25.76
C SER A 161 -13.97 -1.68 25.17
N ARG A 162 -13.10 -2.45 24.50
CA ARG A 162 -13.42 -3.84 24.07
C ARG A 162 -13.57 -4.81 25.26
N SER A 163 -13.35 -4.35 26.50
CA SER A 163 -13.47 -5.15 27.73
C SER A 163 -12.61 -6.42 27.71
N GLY A 164 -11.37 -6.28 27.22
CA GLY A 164 -10.40 -7.38 27.09
C GLY A 164 -10.60 -8.30 25.88
N LYS A 165 -11.67 -8.12 25.09
CA LYS A 165 -11.85 -8.84 23.82
C LYS A 165 -10.94 -8.27 22.73
N LYS A 166 -10.56 -9.13 21.78
CA LYS A 166 -9.97 -8.72 20.50
C LYS A 166 -11.05 -8.77 19.40
N PRO A 167 -10.98 -7.91 18.36
CA PRO A 167 -11.82 -8.08 17.19
C PRO A 167 -11.48 -9.40 16.49
N THR A 168 -12.52 -10.10 16.03
CA THR A 168 -12.43 -11.37 15.29
C THR A 168 -12.91 -11.23 13.86
N MET A 169 -13.39 -10.05 13.46
CA MET A 169 -13.90 -9.78 12.12
C MET A 169 -13.87 -8.30 11.74
N PHE A 170 -13.88 -8.05 10.43
CA PHE A 170 -14.08 -6.75 9.81
C PHE A 170 -15.45 -6.71 9.12
N LEU A 171 -16.27 -5.70 9.41
CA LEU A 171 -17.61 -5.54 8.88
C LEU A 171 -17.72 -4.27 8.04
N ILE A 172 -18.30 -4.42 6.84
CA ILE A 172 -18.60 -3.30 5.93
C ILE A 172 -20.06 -2.83 6.06
N HIS A 173 -20.25 -1.51 5.95
CA HIS A 173 -21.52 -0.81 6.18
C HIS A 173 -21.80 0.20 5.06
N THR A 174 -23.07 0.54 4.84
CA THR A 174 -23.51 1.68 4.03
C THR A 174 -23.88 2.88 4.93
N GLN A 175 -23.96 4.08 4.35
CA GLN A 175 -24.35 5.28 5.12
C GLN A 175 -25.87 5.53 5.11
N GLU A 176 -26.58 5.08 4.07
CA GLU A 176 -27.98 5.43 3.77
C GLU A 176 -28.25 6.95 3.64
N GLY A 177 -27.21 7.73 3.37
CA GLY A 177 -27.29 9.19 3.29
C GLY A 177 -26.01 9.81 2.75
N GLY A 178 -26.00 11.14 2.64
CA GLY A 178 -24.85 11.90 2.11
C GLY A 178 -24.54 11.62 0.63
N GLY A 179 -23.31 11.94 0.25
CA GLY A 179 -22.75 11.88 -1.10
C GLY A 179 -21.76 13.02 -1.36
N GLY A 180 -21.20 13.06 -2.56
CA GLY A 180 -20.17 14.04 -2.96
C GLY A 180 -18.75 13.59 -2.59
N ASP A 181 -17.76 14.36 -3.04
CA ASP A 181 -16.35 13.98 -2.98
C ASP A 181 -15.80 13.96 -1.54
N ASP A 182 -16.31 14.84 -0.68
CA ASP A 182 -15.95 14.95 0.74
C ASP A 182 -16.74 13.99 1.66
N ALA A 183 -17.42 12.98 1.13
CA ALA A 183 -18.42 12.20 1.89
C ALA A 183 -17.85 11.51 3.15
N ALA A 184 -16.64 10.94 3.10
CA ALA A 184 -16.00 10.30 4.24
C ALA A 184 -15.77 11.28 5.41
N GLU A 185 -15.21 12.46 5.11
CA GLU A 185 -14.94 13.51 6.09
C GLU A 185 -16.23 14.11 6.66
N ASN A 186 -17.23 14.33 5.82
CA ASN A 186 -18.55 14.83 6.25
C ASN A 186 -19.25 13.84 7.20
N LEU A 187 -19.19 12.54 6.91
CA LEU A 187 -19.75 11.50 7.80
C LEU A 187 -18.97 11.43 9.13
N ALA A 188 -17.64 11.46 9.09
CA ALA A 188 -16.80 11.44 10.29
C ALA A 188 -17.08 12.64 11.22
N LYS A 189 -17.14 13.86 10.65
CA LYS A 189 -17.51 15.09 11.38
C LYS A 189 -18.91 15.00 11.98
N TRP A 190 -19.88 14.45 11.24
CA TRP A 190 -21.28 14.36 11.70
C TRP A 190 -21.43 13.54 12.98
N PHE A 191 -20.72 12.42 13.12
CA PHE A 191 -20.75 11.61 14.35
C PHE A 191 -19.60 11.89 15.34
N GLN A 192 -18.73 12.87 15.10
CA GLN A 192 -17.53 13.07 15.91
C GLN A 192 -17.82 13.27 17.42
N THR A 193 -18.89 13.98 17.77
CA THR A 193 -19.14 14.39 19.17
C THR A 193 -20.58 14.28 19.66
N ALA A 194 -21.59 14.17 18.79
CA ALA A 194 -23.00 14.34 19.17
C ALA A 194 -23.88 13.12 18.88
N ASN A 195 -23.91 12.65 17.63
CA ASN A 195 -24.74 11.52 17.21
C ASN A 195 -24.13 10.22 17.74
N GLN A 196 -24.85 9.42 18.55
CA GLN A 196 -24.34 8.24 19.29
C GLN A 196 -24.06 7.00 18.40
N VAL A 197 -23.33 7.22 17.31
CA VAL A 197 -22.86 6.24 16.33
C VAL A 197 -21.38 6.53 16.07
N SER A 198 -20.64 5.55 15.61
CA SER A 198 -19.32 5.77 14.98
C SER A 198 -18.95 4.57 14.11
N TYR A 199 -17.87 4.71 13.35
CA TYR A 199 -17.16 3.62 12.70
C TYR A 199 -15.68 3.70 13.08
N HIS A 200 -14.89 2.68 12.77
CA HIS A 200 -13.43 2.79 12.85
C HIS A 200 -12.92 3.58 11.65
N TYR A 201 -13.48 3.32 10.48
CA TYR A 201 -13.17 3.99 9.21
C TYR A 201 -14.44 4.52 8.54
N THR A 202 -14.39 5.73 8.00
CA THR A 202 -15.29 6.15 6.91
C THR A 202 -14.47 6.23 5.62
N ILE A 203 -15.07 5.87 4.50
CA ILE A 203 -14.36 5.85 3.20
C ILE A 203 -15.27 6.33 2.06
N SER A 204 -14.73 7.13 1.15
CA SER A 204 -15.41 7.54 -0.09
C SER A 204 -14.43 7.64 -1.25
N GLN A 205 -14.93 7.42 -2.47
CA GLN A 205 -14.22 7.71 -3.70
C GLN A 205 -14.78 9.01 -4.31
N ALA A 206 -13.90 9.97 -4.57
CA ALA A 206 -14.23 11.23 -5.22
C ALA A 206 -14.46 11.04 -6.74
N SER A 207 -15.01 12.08 -7.37
CA SER A 207 -15.33 12.13 -8.79
C SER A 207 -14.12 11.99 -9.73
N ASP A 208 -12.92 12.34 -9.27
CA ASP A 208 -11.64 12.13 -9.95
C ASP A 208 -11.06 10.71 -9.80
N GLY A 209 -11.69 9.87 -8.97
CA GLY A 209 -11.26 8.51 -8.66
C GLY A 209 -10.34 8.40 -7.44
N GLY A 210 -9.94 9.51 -6.82
CA GLY A 210 -9.20 9.53 -5.56
C GLY A 210 -10.02 8.94 -4.42
N VAL A 211 -9.34 8.31 -3.45
CA VAL A 211 -10.00 7.72 -2.28
C VAL A 211 -9.56 8.45 -1.01
N THR A 212 -10.53 8.76 -0.15
CA THR A 212 -10.31 9.33 1.18
C THR A 212 -10.82 8.33 2.23
N VAL A 213 -9.94 7.99 3.17
CA VAL A 213 -10.22 7.24 4.39
C VAL A 213 -10.07 8.20 5.57
N VAL A 214 -11.01 8.15 6.51
CA VAL A 214 -10.91 8.91 7.76
C VAL A 214 -10.94 7.98 8.96
N ASP A 215 -9.89 8.04 9.77
CA ASP A 215 -9.77 7.26 11.01
C ASP A 215 -10.63 7.92 12.09
N CYS A 216 -11.65 7.18 12.51
CA CYS A 216 -12.74 7.70 13.33
C CYS A 216 -12.71 7.15 14.76
N VAL A 217 -12.32 5.88 14.93
CA VAL A 217 -12.10 5.22 16.23
C VAL A 217 -10.91 4.28 16.05
N ASP A 218 -9.91 4.39 16.93
CA ASP A 218 -8.77 3.46 16.97
C ASP A 218 -9.28 2.02 17.12
N THR A 219 -8.76 1.10 16.30
CA THR A 219 -9.23 -0.29 16.23
C THR A 219 -9.03 -1.07 17.54
N ASP A 220 -8.18 -0.60 18.46
CA ASP A 220 -8.02 -1.18 19.80
C ASP A 220 -9.23 -0.89 20.73
N PHE A 221 -10.08 0.09 20.37
CA PHE A 221 -11.39 0.36 20.99
C PHE A 221 -12.55 -0.18 20.13
N SER A 222 -13.76 -0.19 20.68
CA SER A 222 -14.99 -0.50 19.93
C SER A 222 -15.64 0.78 19.42
N SER A 223 -15.86 0.87 18.10
CA SER A 223 -16.84 1.79 17.53
C SER A 223 -18.28 1.43 17.93
N TRP A 224 -19.21 2.38 17.75
CA TRP A 224 -20.64 2.20 17.98
C TRP A 224 -21.37 2.07 16.64
N SER A 225 -21.22 0.91 15.98
CA SER A 225 -21.68 0.70 14.59
C SER A 225 -22.75 -0.39 14.45
N VAL A 226 -22.66 -1.43 15.26
CA VAL A 226 -23.24 -2.75 15.00
C VAL A 226 -23.72 -3.43 16.30
N GLY A 227 -24.07 -2.61 17.29
CA GLY A 227 -24.63 -3.02 18.59
C GLY A 227 -23.83 -4.13 19.30
N ASN A 228 -24.44 -5.29 19.46
CA ASN A 228 -23.85 -6.40 20.22
C ASN A 228 -22.54 -6.93 19.60
N ALA A 229 -22.30 -6.74 18.30
CA ALA A 229 -21.05 -7.12 17.65
C ALA A 229 -19.92 -6.07 17.79
N ASN A 230 -20.17 -4.88 18.34
CA ASN A 230 -19.18 -3.79 18.48
C ASN A 230 -17.87 -4.26 19.13
N SER A 231 -17.97 -5.07 20.19
CA SER A 231 -16.79 -5.54 20.95
C SER A 231 -15.90 -6.53 20.20
N ILE A 232 -16.42 -7.21 19.16
CA ILE A 232 -15.74 -8.26 18.39
C ILE A 232 -15.49 -7.87 16.92
N SER A 233 -15.90 -6.68 16.50
CA SER A 233 -15.75 -6.21 15.11
C SER A 233 -14.86 -4.98 15.00
N ILE A 234 -14.25 -4.85 13.83
CA ILE A 234 -13.86 -3.57 13.23
C ILE A 234 -14.91 -3.23 12.17
N ASN A 235 -15.17 -1.94 11.96
CA ASN A 235 -16.35 -1.47 11.21
C ASN A 235 -15.93 -0.33 10.29
N LEU A 236 -16.16 -0.49 8.99
CA LEU A 236 -15.91 0.49 7.94
C LEU A 236 -17.21 0.86 7.25
N CYS A 237 -17.49 2.16 7.11
CA CYS A 237 -18.65 2.65 6.39
C CYS A 237 -18.27 3.30 5.06
N PHE A 238 -18.85 2.80 3.97
CA PHE A 238 -18.80 3.48 2.67
C PHE A 238 -19.70 4.72 2.74
N ALA A 239 -19.09 5.90 2.87
CA ALA A 239 -19.81 7.17 2.95
C ALA A 239 -20.48 7.50 1.60
N GLY A 240 -21.65 8.13 1.65
CA GLY A 240 -22.49 8.42 0.48
C GLY A 240 -23.27 7.21 -0.08
N SER A 241 -22.99 6.00 0.39
CA SER A 241 -23.54 4.75 -0.16
C SER A 241 -24.91 4.36 0.39
N ARG A 242 -25.59 3.46 -0.35
CA ARG A 242 -26.92 2.93 -0.02
C ARG A 242 -26.97 1.43 -0.34
N ALA A 243 -27.56 0.62 0.54
CA ALA A 243 -27.77 -0.82 0.33
C ALA A 243 -28.67 -1.10 -0.89
N ALA A 244 -29.53 -0.15 -1.26
CA ALA A 244 -30.36 -0.19 -2.46
C ALA A 244 -29.61 0.10 -3.78
N TRP A 245 -28.30 0.42 -3.74
CA TRP A 245 -27.53 0.67 -4.97
C TRP A 245 -27.50 -0.54 -5.90
N THR A 246 -27.46 -0.29 -7.20
CA THR A 246 -27.18 -1.32 -8.21
C THR A 246 -25.70 -1.69 -8.19
N ARG A 247 -25.38 -2.85 -8.79
CA ARG A 247 -23.98 -3.28 -8.93
C ARG A 247 -23.14 -2.24 -9.67
N ASP A 248 -23.68 -1.59 -10.70
CA ASP A 248 -22.96 -0.55 -11.47
C ASP A 248 -22.70 0.72 -10.65
N GLN A 249 -23.59 1.07 -9.70
CA GLN A 249 -23.35 2.17 -8.76
C GLN A 249 -22.20 1.81 -7.81
N TRP A 250 -22.16 0.58 -7.29
CA TRP A 250 -21.02 0.09 -6.50
C TRP A 250 -19.71 0.01 -7.30
N LEU A 251 -19.74 -0.46 -8.55
CA LEU A 251 -18.53 -0.57 -9.39
C LEU A 251 -17.94 0.79 -9.77
N LYS A 252 -18.70 1.89 -9.71
CA LYS A 252 -18.15 3.25 -9.79
C LYS A 252 -17.29 3.62 -8.58
N GLN A 253 -17.50 2.96 -7.43
CA GLN A 253 -16.74 3.12 -6.18
C GLN A 253 -15.61 2.07 -6.03
N ARG A 254 -15.20 1.44 -7.14
CA ARG A 254 -14.25 0.31 -7.14
C ARG A 254 -12.92 0.59 -6.44
N ASN A 255 -12.42 1.83 -6.43
CA ASN A 255 -11.17 2.17 -5.78
C ASN A 255 -11.35 2.19 -4.24
N ALA A 256 -12.48 2.73 -3.75
CA ALA A 256 -12.82 2.65 -2.32
C ALA A 256 -13.06 1.20 -1.87
N ILE A 257 -13.68 0.36 -2.72
CA ILE A 257 -13.86 -1.09 -2.44
C ILE A 257 -12.49 -1.80 -2.32
N ASP A 258 -11.53 -1.42 -3.17
CA ASP A 258 -10.17 -1.96 -3.14
C ASP A 258 -9.40 -1.54 -1.87
N VAL A 259 -9.46 -0.24 -1.52
CA VAL A 259 -8.85 0.30 -0.29
C VAL A 259 -9.49 -0.31 0.97
N ALA A 260 -10.80 -0.51 1.00
CA ALA A 260 -11.49 -1.20 2.09
C ALA A 260 -11.02 -2.66 2.25
N ALA A 261 -10.70 -3.35 1.16
CA ALA A 261 -10.15 -4.70 1.20
C ALA A 261 -8.70 -4.72 1.72
N TYR A 262 -7.89 -3.71 1.38
CA TYR A 262 -6.55 -3.52 1.94
C TYR A 262 -6.61 -3.33 3.46
N LEU A 263 -7.45 -2.40 3.94
CA LEU A 263 -7.63 -2.14 5.38
C LEU A 263 -8.11 -3.38 6.14
N ALA A 264 -9.10 -4.11 5.59
CA ALA A 264 -9.60 -5.33 6.21
C ALA A 264 -8.52 -6.41 6.37
N VAL A 265 -7.58 -6.52 5.41
CA VAL A 265 -6.44 -7.44 5.52
C VAL A 265 -5.35 -6.91 6.46
N GLN A 266 -5.12 -5.60 6.52
CA GLN A 266 -4.21 -4.98 7.47
C GLN A 266 -4.65 -5.27 8.92
N ASP A 267 -5.93 -5.08 9.23
CA ASP A 267 -6.48 -5.36 10.55
C ASP A 267 -6.54 -6.86 10.86
N ALA A 268 -6.87 -7.72 9.89
CA ALA A 268 -6.80 -9.17 10.04
C ALA A 268 -5.40 -9.61 10.49
N LYS A 269 -4.34 -9.02 9.90
CA LYS A 269 -2.95 -9.21 10.30
C LYS A 269 -2.64 -8.62 11.70
N LYS A 270 -3.11 -7.39 12.01
CA LYS A 270 -2.90 -6.73 13.33
C LYS A 270 -3.47 -7.56 14.49
N TYR A 271 -4.68 -8.10 14.32
CA TYR A 271 -5.42 -8.76 15.41
C TYR A 271 -5.40 -10.29 15.36
N GLY A 272 -4.97 -10.89 14.25
CA GLY A 272 -4.85 -12.34 14.08
C GLY A 272 -6.17 -13.04 13.76
N PHE A 273 -7.10 -12.37 13.07
CA PHE A 273 -8.33 -12.98 12.57
C PHE A 273 -8.24 -13.37 11.09
N SER A 274 -9.20 -14.16 10.61
CA SER A 274 -9.20 -14.71 9.26
C SER A 274 -9.35 -13.63 8.18
N THR A 275 -8.82 -13.82 6.98
CA THR A 275 -9.17 -13.01 5.80
C THR A 275 -10.31 -13.64 4.98
N LEU A 276 -10.98 -14.67 5.51
CA LEU A 276 -12.11 -15.32 4.85
C LEU A 276 -13.30 -14.36 4.74
N VAL A 277 -13.60 -13.96 3.50
CA VAL A 277 -14.81 -13.21 3.15
C VAL A 277 -16.00 -14.16 3.10
N VAL A 278 -17.03 -13.87 3.90
CA VAL A 278 -18.29 -14.63 3.93
C VAL A 278 -19.43 -13.69 3.51
N PRO A 279 -19.79 -13.64 2.22
CA PRO A 279 -20.92 -12.88 1.72
C PRO A 279 -22.25 -13.60 2.02
N PRO A 280 -23.42 -12.96 1.81
CA PRO A 280 -24.70 -13.66 1.72
C PRO A 280 -24.62 -14.84 0.73
N PRO A 281 -25.23 -16.02 1.02
CA PRO A 281 -26.13 -16.34 2.13
C PRO A 281 -25.40 -16.82 3.40
N TYR A 282 -24.15 -16.43 3.59
CA TYR A 282 -23.34 -16.67 4.80
C TYR A 282 -22.98 -18.13 5.11
N THR A 283 -23.02 -18.99 4.09
CA THR A 283 -22.77 -20.43 4.21
C THR A 283 -21.28 -20.82 4.20
N ASN A 284 -20.37 -19.87 3.93
CA ASN A 284 -18.94 -20.17 3.68
C ASN A 284 -18.11 -20.41 4.95
N GLY A 285 -18.74 -20.47 6.13
CA GLY A 285 -18.08 -20.70 7.43
C GLY A 285 -18.06 -19.45 8.32
N THR A 286 -17.22 -19.46 9.35
CA THR A 286 -17.08 -18.31 10.26
C THR A 286 -16.32 -17.17 9.56
N PRO A 287 -16.91 -15.98 9.39
CA PRO A 287 -16.21 -14.85 8.78
C PRO A 287 -15.02 -14.38 9.59
N GLY A 288 -13.98 -13.97 8.87
CA GLY A 288 -13.14 -12.86 9.32
C GLY A 288 -13.49 -11.55 8.62
N ILE A 289 -14.19 -11.58 7.47
CA ILE A 289 -14.70 -10.37 6.80
C ILE A 289 -16.14 -10.62 6.32
N SER A 290 -17.06 -9.71 6.63
CA SER A 290 -18.47 -9.77 6.19
C SER A 290 -19.12 -8.36 6.23
N ASP A 291 -20.45 -8.28 6.24
CA ASP A 291 -21.23 -7.02 6.31
C ASP A 291 -22.12 -6.95 7.56
N HIS A 292 -22.76 -5.80 7.81
CA HIS A 292 -23.70 -5.63 8.94
C HIS A 292 -24.78 -6.71 8.92
N ARG A 293 -25.29 -7.05 7.73
CA ARG A 293 -26.35 -8.04 7.56
C ARG A 293 -25.98 -9.43 8.07
N TRP A 294 -24.70 -9.83 8.10
CA TRP A 294 -24.29 -11.06 8.79
C TRP A 294 -24.66 -11.05 10.28
N VAL A 295 -24.59 -9.88 10.93
CA VAL A 295 -24.99 -9.72 12.33
C VAL A 295 -26.50 -9.87 12.50
N THR A 296 -27.29 -9.36 11.56
CA THR A 296 -28.75 -9.58 11.51
C THR A 296 -29.08 -11.07 11.30
N ASP A 297 -28.58 -11.67 10.21
CA ASP A 297 -29.04 -12.97 9.72
C ASP A 297 -28.37 -14.17 10.44
N VAL A 298 -27.14 -14.03 10.95
CA VAL A 298 -26.35 -15.15 11.54
C VAL A 298 -26.06 -14.94 13.02
N PHE A 299 -25.66 -13.72 13.43
CA PHE A 299 -25.46 -13.41 14.86
C PHE A 299 -26.79 -13.18 15.60
N GLY A 300 -27.89 -12.97 14.86
CA GLY A 300 -29.25 -12.85 15.39
C GLY A 300 -29.51 -11.53 16.13
N TRP A 301 -28.88 -10.43 15.71
CA TRP A 301 -29.06 -9.12 16.34
C TRP A 301 -29.18 -7.98 15.34
N GLY A 302 -30.13 -7.07 15.59
CA GLY A 302 -30.38 -5.92 14.73
C GLY A 302 -31.33 -6.23 13.58
N THR A 303 -31.48 -5.26 12.67
CA THR A 303 -32.36 -5.35 11.49
C THR A 303 -31.73 -4.74 10.23
N HIS A 304 -30.45 -4.37 10.30
CA HIS A 304 -29.75 -3.72 9.20
C HIS A 304 -29.42 -4.74 8.11
N THR A 305 -29.46 -4.30 6.84
CA THR A 305 -29.25 -5.16 5.67
C THR A 305 -28.10 -4.71 4.78
N ASP A 306 -27.28 -3.80 5.31
CA ASP A 306 -26.05 -3.28 4.73
C ASP A 306 -25.07 -4.46 4.49
N VAL A 307 -24.41 -4.58 3.34
CA VAL A 307 -24.25 -3.60 2.23
C VAL A 307 -25.23 -3.78 1.06
N GLY A 308 -26.27 -4.59 1.25
CA GLY A 308 -27.31 -4.87 0.26
C GLY A 308 -26.94 -5.94 -0.78
N PRO A 309 -27.93 -6.45 -1.53
CA PRO A 309 -27.78 -7.66 -2.35
C PRO A 309 -26.91 -7.48 -3.60
N ASN A 310 -26.64 -6.24 -4.02
CA ASN A 310 -25.94 -5.93 -5.27
C ASN A 310 -24.45 -5.55 -5.06
N PHE A 311 -23.95 -5.56 -3.82
CA PHE A 311 -22.54 -5.27 -3.55
C PHE A 311 -21.63 -6.28 -4.29
N PRO A 312 -20.55 -5.85 -4.96
CA PRO A 312 -19.71 -6.71 -5.79
C PRO A 312 -18.74 -7.53 -4.94
N TRP A 313 -19.29 -8.50 -4.21
CA TRP A 313 -18.55 -9.41 -3.33
C TRP A 313 -17.44 -10.19 -4.04
N ASP A 314 -17.59 -10.48 -5.34
CA ASP A 314 -16.55 -11.07 -6.18
C ASP A 314 -15.33 -10.14 -6.34
N VAL A 315 -15.56 -8.84 -6.58
CA VAL A 315 -14.49 -7.83 -6.69
C VAL A 315 -13.80 -7.64 -5.34
N PHE A 316 -14.58 -7.50 -4.28
CA PHE A 316 -14.05 -7.35 -2.92
C PHE A 316 -13.27 -8.58 -2.46
N THR A 317 -13.77 -9.80 -2.72
CA THR A 317 -13.07 -11.05 -2.38
C THR A 317 -11.78 -11.21 -3.18
N ALA A 318 -11.77 -10.82 -4.46
CA ALA A 318 -10.54 -10.82 -5.27
C ALA A 318 -9.50 -9.82 -4.71
N ALA A 319 -9.92 -8.62 -4.30
CA ALA A 319 -9.05 -7.64 -3.66
C ALA A 319 -8.50 -8.15 -2.31
N VAL A 320 -9.34 -8.70 -1.44
CA VAL A 320 -8.91 -9.32 -0.17
C VAL A 320 -7.92 -10.46 -0.42
N THR A 321 -8.18 -11.34 -1.39
CA THR A 321 -7.29 -12.46 -1.74
C THR A 321 -5.93 -11.96 -2.22
N ARG A 322 -5.93 -10.89 -3.04
CA ARG A 322 -4.71 -10.21 -3.48
C ARG A 322 -3.90 -9.67 -2.28
N TYR A 323 -4.52 -8.91 -1.39
CA TYR A 323 -3.84 -8.33 -0.22
C TYR A 323 -3.41 -9.36 0.83
N ALA A 324 -4.16 -10.46 0.97
CA ALA A 324 -3.83 -11.55 1.87
C ALA A 324 -2.64 -12.38 1.37
N SER A 325 -2.56 -12.63 0.05
CA SER A 325 -1.45 -13.38 -0.58
C SER A 325 -0.18 -12.56 -0.80
N GLY A 326 -0.26 -11.22 -0.78
CA GLY A 326 0.89 -10.34 -1.03
C GLY A 326 1.40 -10.36 -2.48
N GLN A 327 0.62 -10.91 -3.42
CA GLN A 327 0.98 -10.90 -4.84
C GLN A 327 0.50 -9.62 -5.52
N PRO A 328 1.32 -8.96 -6.36
CA PRO A 328 0.91 -7.81 -7.15
C PRO A 328 -0.39 -8.10 -7.91
N ALA A 329 -1.22 -7.08 -8.14
CA ALA A 329 -2.38 -7.23 -9.00
C ALA A 329 -1.93 -7.79 -10.36
N PRO A 330 -2.61 -8.82 -10.92
CA PRO A 330 -2.41 -9.14 -12.32
C PRO A 330 -2.71 -7.88 -13.12
N ALA A 331 -1.75 -7.45 -13.94
CA ALA A 331 -1.89 -6.24 -14.74
C ALA A 331 -3.22 -6.30 -15.53
N PRO A 332 -3.99 -5.19 -15.60
CA PRO A 332 -5.24 -5.18 -16.35
C PRO A 332 -4.97 -5.67 -17.77
N ALA A 333 -5.76 -6.65 -18.22
CA ALA A 333 -5.56 -7.29 -19.53
C ALA A 333 -5.68 -6.24 -20.64
N LYS A 334 -4.54 -5.90 -21.25
CA LYS A 334 -4.45 -4.89 -22.31
C LYS A 334 -5.32 -5.25 -23.50
N ARG A 335 -6.26 -4.38 -23.88
CA ARG A 335 -7.06 -4.52 -25.09
C ARG A 335 -6.15 -4.30 -26.30
N PHE A 336 -6.03 -5.30 -27.16
CA PHE A 336 -5.28 -5.16 -28.40
C PHE A 336 -6.15 -4.48 -29.48
N PRO A 337 -5.66 -3.45 -30.20
CA PRO A 337 -4.36 -2.78 -30.03
C PRO A 337 -4.37 -1.57 -29.07
N GLN A 338 -5.53 -1.16 -28.53
CA GLN A 338 -5.72 0.15 -27.89
C GLN A 338 -4.83 0.44 -26.67
N ASP A 339 -4.58 -0.58 -25.83
CA ASP A 339 -3.85 -0.42 -24.55
C ASP A 339 -2.37 -0.87 -24.67
N TRP A 340 -1.89 -1.13 -25.90
CA TRP A 340 -0.53 -1.60 -26.19
C TRP A 340 0.33 -0.41 -26.62
N SER A 341 1.54 -0.31 -26.08
CA SER A 341 2.50 0.73 -26.50
C SER A 341 3.03 0.46 -27.91
N ASP A 342 3.50 1.50 -28.60
CA ASP A 342 4.13 1.41 -29.93
C ASP A 342 5.19 0.30 -30.00
N ARG A 343 5.98 0.14 -28.93
CA ARG A 343 7.00 -0.92 -28.85
C ARG A 343 6.38 -2.31 -28.79
N GLU A 344 5.35 -2.52 -27.99
CA GLU A 344 4.66 -3.82 -27.89
C GLU A 344 3.90 -4.16 -29.19
N LEU A 345 3.37 -3.15 -29.87
CA LEU A 345 2.77 -3.30 -31.21
C LEU A 345 3.84 -3.66 -32.25
N LEU A 346 5.02 -3.03 -32.21
CA LEU A 346 6.15 -3.37 -33.09
C LEU A 346 6.69 -4.79 -32.81
N GLU A 347 6.79 -5.19 -31.55
CA GLU A 347 7.20 -6.54 -31.15
C GLU A 347 6.14 -7.60 -31.57
N TYR A 348 4.85 -7.28 -31.46
CA TYR A 348 3.76 -8.11 -32.00
C TYR A 348 3.84 -8.25 -33.53
N ILE A 349 4.03 -7.15 -34.26
CA ILE A 349 4.17 -7.15 -35.72
C ILE A 349 5.40 -7.94 -36.15
N ALA A 350 6.55 -7.74 -35.48
CA ALA A 350 7.76 -8.52 -35.74
C ALA A 350 7.53 -10.02 -35.55
N ALA A 351 6.81 -10.43 -34.49
CA ALA A 351 6.44 -11.82 -34.29
C ALA A 351 5.51 -12.38 -35.39
N GLN A 352 4.62 -11.56 -35.97
CA GLN A 352 3.74 -11.96 -37.09
C GLN A 352 4.46 -12.07 -38.44
N LEU A 353 5.61 -11.41 -38.60
CA LEU A 353 6.50 -11.58 -39.75
C LEU A 353 7.39 -12.83 -39.61
N GLY A 354 7.52 -13.33 -38.38
CA GLY A 354 8.31 -14.50 -37.99
C GLY A 354 9.63 -14.11 -37.30
N PRO A 355 10.21 -14.99 -36.46
CA PRO A 355 11.54 -14.76 -35.91
C PRO A 355 12.58 -14.81 -37.03
N GLU A 356 13.45 -13.78 -37.11
CA GLU A 356 14.78 -13.69 -37.79
C GLU A 356 14.99 -12.37 -38.54
N HIS A 357 15.41 -11.33 -37.80
CA HIS A 357 16.25 -10.28 -38.38
C HIS A 357 17.71 -10.77 -38.44
N SER A 358 18.45 -10.72 -39.55
CA SER A 358 18.21 -10.05 -40.84
C SER A 358 18.31 -10.98 -42.07
N ALA A 359 18.68 -12.24 -41.89
CA ALA A 359 19.16 -13.14 -42.94
C ALA A 359 18.02 -13.91 -43.64
N TRP A 360 17.19 -13.22 -44.43
CA TRP A 360 16.04 -13.82 -45.14
C TRP A 360 16.17 -14.00 -46.67
N PRO A 361 17.17 -14.77 -47.17
CA PRO A 361 16.94 -15.67 -48.27
C PRO A 361 16.29 -16.95 -47.73
N GLU A 362 14.95 -16.96 -47.71
CA GLU A 362 14.07 -18.13 -47.53
C GLU A 362 14.24 -19.03 -46.28
N LYS A 363 13.24 -18.97 -45.40
CA LYS A 363 12.80 -20.13 -44.60
C LYS A 363 11.29 -20.29 -44.76
N TRP A 364 10.88 -21.48 -45.22
CA TRP A 364 9.50 -21.83 -45.52
C TRP A 364 9.02 -22.94 -44.59
N ALA A 365 8.24 -22.59 -43.57
CA ALA A 365 7.39 -23.55 -42.87
C ALA A 365 5.95 -23.40 -43.40
N ASP A 366 5.27 -24.51 -43.68
CA ASP A 366 3.83 -24.54 -44.01
C ASP A 366 2.96 -24.89 -42.79
N GLN A 367 3.60 -25.07 -41.64
CA GLN A 367 3.05 -25.43 -40.34
C GLN A 367 3.73 -24.58 -39.25
N SER A 368 3.05 -24.39 -38.12
CA SER A 368 3.63 -23.67 -37.00
C SER A 368 4.68 -24.50 -36.27
N VAL A 369 5.72 -23.81 -35.78
CA VAL A 369 6.73 -24.41 -34.91
C VAL A 369 6.17 -24.49 -33.47
N ASP A 370 6.40 -25.61 -32.80
CA ASP A 370 6.04 -25.86 -31.39
C ASP A 370 4.55 -25.70 -31.04
N GLY A 371 3.63 -26.04 -31.95
CA GLY A 371 2.18 -26.07 -31.68
C GLY A 371 1.53 -24.70 -31.46
N LYS A 372 2.25 -23.60 -31.77
CA LYS A 372 1.73 -22.23 -31.72
C LYS A 372 0.69 -21.97 -32.84
N PRO A 373 -0.11 -20.90 -32.78
CA PRO A 373 -0.88 -20.44 -33.94
C PRO A 373 0.05 -20.10 -35.13
N LEU A 374 -0.46 -20.24 -36.35
CA LEU A 374 0.25 -19.80 -37.57
C LEU A 374 0.44 -18.28 -37.55
N THR A 375 1.61 -17.80 -37.95
CA THR A 375 1.83 -16.37 -38.20
C THR A 375 1.11 -15.93 -39.48
N LEU A 376 0.95 -14.62 -39.69
CA LEU A 376 0.45 -14.07 -40.95
C LEU A 376 1.25 -14.57 -42.16
N ARG A 377 2.58 -14.65 -42.02
CA ARG A 377 3.48 -15.18 -43.06
C ARG A 377 3.21 -16.64 -43.38
N ASP A 378 3.12 -17.51 -42.36
CA ASP A 378 2.84 -18.95 -42.57
C ASP A 378 1.47 -19.15 -43.23
N GLY A 379 0.47 -18.37 -42.82
CA GLY A 379 -0.86 -18.36 -43.42
C GLY A 379 -0.84 -18.01 -44.91
N MET A 380 -0.10 -16.96 -45.31
CA MET A 380 0.07 -16.58 -46.71
C MET A 380 0.80 -17.67 -47.52
N ILE A 381 1.89 -18.24 -47.00
CA ILE A 381 2.64 -19.33 -47.66
C ILE A 381 1.73 -20.54 -47.89
N ARG A 382 0.96 -20.95 -46.87
CA ARG A 382 0.03 -22.07 -46.95
C ARG A 382 -1.09 -21.83 -47.97
N ALA A 383 -1.56 -20.58 -48.11
CA ALA A 383 -2.53 -20.20 -49.13
C ALA A 383 -1.94 -20.28 -50.55
N LEU A 384 -0.72 -19.75 -50.76
CA LEU A 384 -0.04 -19.80 -52.06
C LEU A 384 0.23 -21.25 -52.52
N LYS A 385 0.81 -22.10 -51.66
CA LYS A 385 1.01 -23.54 -51.96
C LYS A 385 -0.29 -24.32 -52.16
N ARG A 386 -1.43 -23.80 -51.67
CA ARG A 386 -2.75 -24.39 -51.98
C ARG A 386 -3.22 -23.98 -53.36
N ILE A 387 -2.97 -22.75 -53.78
CA ILE A 387 -3.29 -22.25 -55.13
C ILE A 387 -2.43 -22.96 -56.19
N GLU A 388 -1.12 -23.10 -55.94
CA GLU A 388 -0.17 -23.81 -56.80
C GLU A 388 -0.65 -25.24 -57.13
N ARG A 389 -0.92 -26.06 -56.11
CA ARG A 389 -1.48 -27.43 -56.28
C ARG A 389 -2.84 -27.48 -56.97
N LEU A 390 -3.64 -26.39 -56.92
CA LEU A 390 -4.92 -26.29 -57.64
C LEU A 390 -4.74 -25.89 -59.11
N ILE A 391 -3.59 -25.31 -59.47
CA ILE A 391 -3.19 -25.01 -60.85
C ILE A 391 -2.56 -26.24 -61.49
N GLU A 392 -1.65 -26.94 -60.78
CA GLU A 392 -1.01 -28.18 -61.26
C GLU A 392 -1.97 -29.36 -61.46
N ALA A 393 -3.14 -29.33 -60.81
CA ALA A 393 -4.18 -30.35 -60.94
C ALA A 393 -5.19 -30.09 -62.10
N ARG A 394 -4.82 -29.24 -63.06
CA ARG A 394 -5.60 -28.91 -64.27
C ARG A 394 -4.81 -29.19 -65.54
#